data_AF-A0A0S8KID5-F1
#
_entry.id   AF-A0A0S8KID5-F1
#
_cell.length_a   1.000
_cell.length_b   1.000
_cell.length_c   1.000
_cell.angle_alpha   90.00
_cell.angle_beta   90.00
_cell.angle_gamma   90.00
#
_symmetry.space_group_name_H-M   'P 1'
#
loop_
_entity.id
_entity.type
_entity.pdbx_description
1 polymer ?
#
loop_
_entity_poly.entity_id
_entity_poly.type
_entity_poly.pdbx_seq_one_letter_code
_entity_poly.pdbx_strand_id
1 'polypeptide(L)'
;MAKVTIATDWLAACAGCHMSLLDIDDRIVQLLEAVEFTSSPITDLKHPPEEGVTVGILSGAISNTHNVEVAKMFRERSKILIAIGDCATFGGVVASRNMVGTPEALRRAYIETESTVDGLIPDSPELGIPLDMVTGIGEVVKVDLFIPGCPPRADALFYALSELLAGRTPVVLPPEHFVYD
;
A
#
# COMPACT_ATOMS: atom_id res chain seq x y z
N MET A 1 -19.37 -20.50 7.88
CA MET A 1 -19.53 -19.44 6.86
C MET A 1 -18.27 -19.43 6.01
N ALA A 2 -18.35 -19.03 4.74
CA ALA A 2 -17.14 -18.81 3.94
C ALA A 2 -16.36 -17.63 4.54
N LYS A 3 -15.03 -17.77 4.66
CA LYS A 3 -14.16 -16.71 5.18
C LYS A 3 -14.07 -15.55 4.18
N VAL A 4 -13.85 -14.34 4.71
CA VAL A 4 -13.58 -13.16 3.88
C VAL A 4 -12.15 -13.24 3.36
N THR A 5 -11.99 -13.21 2.05
CA THR A 5 -10.67 -13.27 1.40
C THR A 5 -10.04 -11.88 1.33
N ILE A 6 -8.80 -11.77 1.79
CA ILE A 6 -8.01 -10.53 1.83
C ILE A 6 -6.70 -10.72 1.07
N ALA A 7 -6.42 -9.86 0.10
CA ALA A 7 -5.10 -9.71 -0.49
C ALA A 7 -4.47 -8.38 -0.02
N THR A 8 -3.16 -8.35 0.17
CA THR A 8 -2.44 -7.10 0.46
C THR A 8 -1.18 -6.98 -0.37
N ASP A 9 -0.71 -5.75 -0.60
CA ASP A 9 0.62 -5.50 -1.17
C ASP A 9 1.15 -4.12 -0.76
N TRP A 10 2.46 -3.92 -0.93
CA TRP A 10 3.14 -2.65 -0.72
C TRP A 10 3.71 -2.10 -2.04
N LEU A 11 3.39 -0.86 -2.36
CA LEU A 11 3.89 -0.17 -3.55
C LEU A 11 5.20 0.54 -3.19
N ALA A 12 5.33 1.85 -3.45
CA ALA A 12 6.44 2.63 -2.91
C ALA A 12 6.21 2.87 -1.41
N ALA A 13 6.66 1.94 -0.57
CA ALA A 13 6.36 1.90 0.86
C ALA A 13 7.60 1.63 1.73
N CYS A 14 7.48 1.94 3.02
CA CYS A 14 8.45 1.58 4.07
C CYS A 14 8.07 0.31 4.86
N ALA A 15 7.06 -0.43 4.42
CA ALA A 15 6.43 -1.56 5.15
C ALA A 15 5.75 -1.23 6.49
N GLY A 16 5.84 0.00 7.00
CA GLY A 16 5.29 0.39 8.31
C GLY A 16 3.78 0.16 8.46
N CYS A 17 2.99 0.30 7.39
CA CYS A 17 1.55 0.04 7.41
C CYS A 17 1.23 -1.45 7.64
N HIS A 18 2.02 -2.35 7.03
CA HIS A 18 1.92 -3.79 7.26
C HIS A 18 2.39 -4.17 8.66
N MET A 19 3.40 -3.49 9.20
CA MET A 19 3.80 -3.70 10.60
C MET A 19 2.68 -3.27 11.55
N SER A 20 2.04 -2.12 11.31
CA SER A 20 0.90 -1.73 12.15
C SER A 20 -0.31 -2.66 12.01
N LEU A 21 -0.48 -3.36 10.87
CA LEU A 21 -1.48 -4.43 10.76
C LEU A 21 -1.12 -5.63 11.64
N LEU A 22 0.17 -5.92 11.81
CA LEU A 22 0.66 -6.98 12.70
C LEU A 22 0.66 -6.55 14.17
N ASP A 23 0.77 -5.25 14.47
CA ASP A 23 0.63 -4.67 15.82
C ASP A 23 -0.81 -4.76 16.38
N ILE A 24 -1.72 -5.47 15.70
CA ILE A 24 -2.94 -5.95 16.35
C ILE A 24 -2.66 -7.10 17.32
N ASP A 25 -1.42 -7.58 17.37
CA ASP A 25 -0.90 -8.57 18.31
C ASP A 25 -1.68 -9.89 18.26
N ASP A 26 -2.14 -10.38 19.41
CA ASP A 26 -2.89 -11.63 19.55
C ASP A 26 -4.24 -11.61 18.82
N ARG A 27 -4.79 -10.43 18.52
CA ARG A 27 -6.04 -10.27 17.75
C ARG A 27 -5.91 -10.81 16.33
N ILE A 28 -4.69 -10.95 15.79
CA ILE A 28 -4.48 -11.57 14.47
C ILE A 28 -4.99 -13.02 14.46
N VAL A 29 -4.83 -13.75 15.57
CA VAL A 29 -5.28 -15.15 15.69
C VAL A 29 -6.79 -15.23 15.60
N GLN A 30 -7.49 -14.31 16.28
CA GLN A 30 -8.95 -14.21 16.23
C GLN A 30 -9.44 -13.76 14.85
N LEU A 31 -8.74 -12.81 14.23
CA LEU A 31 -9.07 -12.32 12.89
C LEU A 31 -9.03 -13.47 11.86
N LEU A 32 -8.03 -14.35 11.95
CA LEU A 32 -7.86 -15.51 11.08
C LEU A 32 -8.99 -16.55 11.19
N GLU A 33 -9.86 -16.50 12.21
CA GLU A 33 -11.08 -17.32 12.26
C GLU A 33 -12.12 -16.85 11.22
N ALA A 34 -12.13 -15.55 10.90
CA ALA A 34 -13.09 -14.92 9.99
C ALA A 34 -12.50 -14.59 8.60
N VAL A 35 -11.19 -14.38 8.51
CA VAL A 35 -10.50 -13.99 7.25
C VAL A 35 -9.55 -15.07 6.75
N GLU A 36 -9.31 -15.04 5.45
CA GLU A 36 -8.28 -15.79 4.77
C GLU A 36 -7.39 -14.81 3.99
N PHE A 37 -6.11 -14.74 4.36
CA PHE A 37 -5.13 -13.97 3.59
C PHE A 37 -4.64 -14.77 2.39
N THR A 38 -4.81 -14.22 1.19
CA THR A 38 -4.31 -14.80 -0.05
C THR A 38 -2.91 -14.26 -0.35
N SER A 39 -2.71 -13.50 -1.42
CA SER A 39 -1.45 -12.84 -1.72
C SER A 39 -1.17 -11.71 -0.75
N SER A 40 0.02 -11.72 -0.18
CA SER A 40 0.50 -10.72 0.75
C SER A 40 2.02 -10.76 0.76
N PRO A 41 2.73 -9.66 1.03
CA PRO A 41 4.17 -9.70 1.22
C PRO A 41 4.63 -10.61 2.38
N ILE A 42 3.71 -10.96 3.29
CA ILE A 42 3.93 -11.90 4.40
C ILE A 42 3.44 -13.32 4.12
N THR A 43 2.97 -13.61 2.89
CA THR A 43 2.63 -14.96 2.41
C THR A 43 3.43 -15.29 1.15
N ASP A 44 3.38 -16.54 0.69
CA ASP A 44 4.14 -16.96 -0.50
C ASP A 44 3.39 -16.70 -1.83
N LEU A 45 2.09 -16.39 -1.77
CA LEU A 45 1.24 -16.16 -2.94
C LEU A 45 1.55 -14.80 -3.57
N LYS A 46 1.86 -14.80 -4.87
CA LYS A 46 2.45 -13.63 -5.55
C LYS A 46 1.44 -12.58 -5.99
N HIS A 47 0.24 -13.01 -6.37
CA HIS A 47 -0.78 -12.12 -6.91
C HIS A 47 -2.15 -12.48 -6.35
N PRO A 48 -3.07 -11.51 -6.22
CA PRO A 48 -4.43 -11.81 -5.90
C PRO A 48 -4.99 -12.77 -6.97
N PRO A 49 -5.81 -13.76 -6.57
CA PRO A 49 -6.41 -14.72 -7.50
C PRO A 49 -7.17 -14.03 -8.64
N GLU A 50 -7.22 -14.66 -9.82
CA GLU A 50 -7.90 -14.11 -11.00
C GLU A 50 -9.41 -14.00 -10.79
N GLU A 51 -9.99 -14.92 -10.02
CA GLU A 51 -11.39 -14.90 -9.57
C GLU A 51 -11.70 -13.75 -8.59
N GLY A 52 -10.67 -13.08 -8.08
CA GLY A 52 -10.75 -11.91 -7.21
C GLY A 52 -10.90 -12.22 -5.72
N VAL A 53 -10.72 -11.18 -4.91
CA VAL A 53 -10.84 -11.20 -3.44
C VAL A 53 -11.94 -10.28 -2.96
N THR A 54 -12.36 -10.50 -1.72
CA THR A 54 -13.36 -9.64 -1.08
C THR A 54 -12.77 -8.27 -0.76
N VAL A 55 -11.55 -8.24 -0.22
CA VAL A 55 -10.85 -7.01 0.13
C VAL A 55 -9.42 -7.05 -0.41
N GLY A 56 -9.05 -6.05 -1.21
CA GLY A 56 -7.67 -5.74 -1.55
C GLY A 56 -7.18 -4.57 -0.70
N ILE A 57 -5.97 -4.67 -0.17
CA ILE A 57 -5.37 -3.63 0.65
C ILE A 57 -4.03 -3.25 0.03
N LEU A 58 -3.87 -1.98 -0.33
CA LEU A 58 -2.60 -1.46 -0.83
C LEU A 58 -2.03 -0.42 0.13
N SER A 59 -0.75 -0.56 0.44
CA SER A 59 0.04 0.48 1.08
C SER A 59 1.05 1.08 0.11
N GLY A 60 1.62 2.23 0.44
CA GLY A 60 2.64 2.87 -0.38
C GLY A 60 2.10 3.70 -1.54
N ALA A 61 2.96 4.57 -2.05
CA ALA A 61 2.64 5.49 -3.15
C ALA A 61 2.86 4.84 -4.53
N ILE A 62 2.39 5.51 -5.58
CA ILE A 62 2.71 5.20 -6.97
C ILE A 62 3.97 5.99 -7.35
N SER A 63 5.09 5.30 -7.61
CA SER A 63 6.37 5.95 -7.93
C SER A 63 7.03 5.51 -9.23
N ASN A 64 6.59 4.37 -9.78
CA ASN A 64 7.11 3.76 -11.00
C ASN A 64 6.01 2.97 -11.75
N THR A 65 6.34 2.47 -12.95
CA THR A 65 5.41 1.69 -13.79
C THR A 65 4.92 0.40 -13.13
N HIS A 66 5.78 -0.30 -12.38
CA HIS A 66 5.39 -1.51 -11.66
C HIS A 66 4.31 -1.23 -10.61
N ASN A 67 4.41 -0.12 -9.86
CA ASN A 67 3.38 0.26 -8.91
C ASN A 67 2.03 0.52 -9.59
N VAL A 68 2.05 1.09 -10.79
CA VAL A 68 0.82 1.31 -11.61
C VAL A 68 0.20 -0.03 -12.01
N GLU A 69 1.01 -1.00 -12.44
CA GLU A 69 0.56 -2.34 -12.82
C GLU A 69 -0.08 -3.07 -11.63
N VAL A 70 0.59 -3.08 -10.48
CA VAL A 70 0.08 -3.72 -9.25
C VAL A 70 -1.22 -3.04 -8.80
N ALA A 71 -1.28 -1.71 -8.79
CA ALA A 71 -2.50 -0.99 -8.40
C ALA A 71 -3.70 -1.32 -9.30
N LYS A 72 -3.48 -1.40 -10.63
CA LYS A 72 -4.52 -1.81 -11.59
C LYS A 72 -4.96 -3.25 -11.40
N MET A 73 -4.01 -4.17 -11.20
CA MET A 73 -4.29 -5.58 -10.94
C MET A 73 -5.11 -5.76 -9.65
N PHE A 74 -4.72 -5.09 -8.57
CA PHE A 74 -5.46 -5.12 -7.32
C PHE A 74 -6.85 -4.54 -7.49
N ARG A 75 -7.00 -3.44 -8.22
CA ARG A 75 -8.32 -2.86 -8.49
C ARG A 75 -9.23 -3.82 -9.24
N GLU A 76 -8.72 -4.46 -10.29
CA GLU A 76 -9.49 -5.44 -11.09
C GLU A 76 -9.91 -6.65 -10.26
N ARG A 77 -9.02 -7.13 -9.38
CA ARG A 77 -9.19 -8.37 -8.61
C ARG A 77 -9.73 -8.14 -7.19
N SER A 78 -10.25 -6.97 -6.86
CA SER A 78 -10.80 -6.68 -5.53
C SER A 78 -12.21 -6.11 -5.61
N LYS A 79 -13.14 -6.68 -4.84
CA LYS A 79 -14.48 -6.09 -4.68
C LYS A 79 -14.42 -4.76 -3.96
N ILE A 80 -13.63 -4.69 -2.88
CA ILE A 80 -13.33 -3.47 -2.13
C ILE A 80 -11.81 -3.27 -2.16
N LEU A 81 -11.36 -2.10 -2.61
CA LEU A 81 -9.95 -1.70 -2.55
C LEU A 81 -9.75 -0.63 -1.48
N ILE A 82 -8.86 -0.91 -0.54
CA ILE A 82 -8.49 -0.03 0.56
C ILE A 82 -7.07 0.48 0.35
N ALA A 83 -6.88 1.78 0.42
CA ALA A 83 -5.56 2.41 0.50
C ALA A 83 -5.24 2.69 1.98
N ILE A 84 -4.15 2.11 2.48
CA ILE A 84 -3.71 2.32 3.87
C ILE A 84 -2.42 3.12 3.94
N GLY A 85 -2.44 4.10 4.83
CA GLY A 85 -1.36 5.00 5.14
C GLY A 85 -1.24 6.21 4.22
N ASP A 86 -0.48 7.18 4.71
CA ASP A 86 -0.28 8.47 4.05
C ASP A 86 0.39 8.36 2.69
N CYS A 87 1.30 7.41 2.52
CA CYS A 87 1.89 7.14 1.20
C CYS A 87 0.82 6.73 0.18
N ALA A 88 -0.08 5.82 0.55
CA ALA A 88 -1.13 5.34 -0.35
C ALA A 88 -2.21 6.39 -0.61
N THR A 89 -2.48 7.23 0.40
CA THR A 89 -3.53 8.25 0.34
C THR A 89 -3.07 9.51 -0.37
N PHE A 90 -1.87 10.01 -0.06
CA PHE A 90 -1.39 11.35 -0.46
C PHE A 90 -0.02 11.33 -1.16
N GLY A 91 0.62 10.17 -1.31
CA GLY A 91 2.00 10.03 -1.78
C GLY A 91 3.05 10.04 -0.66
N GLY A 92 2.71 10.61 0.50
CA GLY A 92 3.52 10.57 1.73
C GLY A 92 4.95 11.12 1.58
N VAL A 93 5.87 10.63 2.42
CA VAL A 93 7.28 11.09 2.39
C VAL A 93 7.96 10.84 1.05
N VAL A 94 7.53 9.79 0.31
CA VAL A 94 8.07 9.44 -1.01
C VAL A 94 7.80 10.56 -2.03
N ALA A 95 6.67 11.26 -1.90
CA ALA A 95 6.33 12.38 -2.77
C ALA A 95 7.21 13.62 -2.57
N SER A 96 8.06 13.67 -1.54
CA SER A 96 9.06 14.73 -1.37
C SER A 96 10.01 14.83 -2.59
N ARG A 97 10.22 13.72 -3.31
CA ARG A 97 10.99 13.70 -4.58
C ARG A 97 10.41 14.66 -5.62
N ASN A 98 9.11 14.91 -5.60
CA ASN A 98 8.44 15.79 -6.57
C ASN A 98 8.94 17.24 -6.49
N MET A 99 9.54 17.66 -5.37
CA MET A 99 10.10 19.01 -5.23
C MET A 99 11.39 19.22 -6.04
N VAL A 100 12.11 18.15 -6.36
CA VAL A 100 13.39 18.19 -7.10
C VAL A 100 13.28 17.55 -8.49
N GLY A 101 12.29 16.69 -8.70
CA GLY A 101 12.09 15.94 -9.93
C GLY A 101 12.87 14.62 -9.96
N THR A 102 12.30 13.64 -10.67
CA THR A 102 12.86 12.29 -10.76
C THR A 102 14.28 12.24 -11.34
N PRO A 103 14.64 12.98 -12.41
CA PRO A 103 16.01 12.97 -12.93
C PRO A 103 17.06 13.41 -11.91
N GLU A 104 16.81 14.49 -11.17
CA GLU A 104 17.74 15.00 -10.16
C GLU A 104 17.85 14.08 -8.95
N ALA A 105 16.74 13.45 -8.54
CA ALA A 105 16.79 12.46 -7.46
C ALA A 105 17.61 11.21 -7.84
N LEU A 106 17.47 10.72 -9.08
CA LEU A 106 18.28 9.60 -9.58
C LEU A 106 19.75 9.99 -9.70
N ARG A 107 20.04 11.19 -10.23
CA ARG A 107 21.40 11.73 -10.35
C ARG A 107 22.07 11.84 -8.99
N ARG A 108 21.36 12.38 -7.99
CA ARG A 108 21.86 12.43 -6.61
C ARG A 108 22.15 11.03 -6.06
N ALA A 109 21.21 10.09 -6.21
CA ALA A 109 21.31 8.76 -5.61
C ALA A 109 22.37 7.84 -6.25
N TYR A 110 22.58 7.93 -7.56
CA TYR A 110 23.39 6.96 -8.31
C TYR A 110 24.68 7.54 -8.92
N ILE A 111 24.88 8.87 -8.90
CA ILE A 111 26.06 9.51 -9.50
C ILE A 111 26.78 10.39 -8.48
N GLU A 112 26.05 11.25 -7.75
CA GLU A 112 26.67 12.34 -6.98
C GLU A 112 26.91 12.04 -5.50
N THR A 113 26.41 10.92 -4.97
CA THR A 113 26.70 10.53 -3.58
C THR A 113 28.19 10.31 -3.38
N GLU A 114 28.69 10.75 -2.24
CA GLU A 114 30.12 10.87 -1.93
C GLU A 114 30.82 9.50 -1.92
N SER A 115 30.05 8.43 -1.67
CA SER A 115 30.51 7.05 -1.65
C SER A 115 30.40 6.33 -3.00
N THR A 116 29.83 6.96 -4.03
CA THR A 116 29.63 6.31 -5.32
C THR A 116 30.92 6.29 -6.13
N VAL A 117 31.26 5.13 -6.67
CA VAL A 117 32.38 4.91 -7.59
C VAL A 117 31.80 4.50 -8.94
N ASP A 118 32.26 5.13 -10.02
CA ASP A 118 31.82 4.84 -11.40
C ASP A 118 30.29 4.88 -11.58
N GLY A 119 29.65 5.91 -11.02
CA GLY A 119 28.19 6.04 -10.96
C GLY A 119 27.49 6.06 -12.32
N LEU A 120 26.38 5.34 -12.40
CA LEU A 120 25.48 5.28 -13.55
C LEU A 120 24.05 5.14 -13.08
N ILE A 121 23.09 5.74 -13.81
CA ILE A 121 21.67 5.55 -13.52
C ILE A 121 21.24 4.19 -14.10
N PRO A 122 20.70 3.26 -13.28
CA PRO A 122 20.24 1.97 -13.78
C PRO A 122 19.09 2.09 -14.79
N ASP A 123 19.20 1.39 -15.91
CA ASP A 123 18.26 1.46 -17.04
C ASP A 123 17.87 0.07 -17.61
N SER A 124 18.15 -1.00 -16.87
CA SER A 124 17.77 -2.36 -17.25
C SER A 124 16.26 -2.47 -17.52
N PRO A 125 15.83 -3.18 -18.58
CA PRO A 125 14.41 -3.36 -18.89
C PRO A 125 13.62 -4.12 -17.81
N GLU A 126 14.31 -4.80 -16.90
CA GLU A 126 13.70 -5.50 -15.75
C GLU A 126 13.26 -4.54 -14.63
N LEU A 127 13.70 -3.27 -14.67
CA LEU A 127 13.38 -2.27 -13.66
C LEU A 127 12.08 -1.54 -14.02
N GLY A 128 11.23 -1.32 -13.02
CA GLY A 128 10.10 -0.41 -13.15
C GLY A 128 10.60 1.01 -13.45
N ILE A 129 10.05 1.64 -14.48
CA ILE A 129 10.46 2.98 -14.92
C ILE A 129 9.92 4.00 -13.90
N PRO A 130 10.77 4.81 -13.24
CA PRO A 130 10.32 5.86 -12.34
C PRO A 130 9.39 6.85 -13.06
N LEU A 131 8.27 7.19 -12.43
CA LEU A 131 7.37 8.23 -12.95
C LEU A 131 7.93 9.62 -12.66
N ASP A 132 7.52 10.61 -13.46
CA ASP A 132 7.87 12.01 -13.25
C ASP A 132 7.42 12.52 -11.88
N MET A 133 6.22 12.10 -11.45
CA MET A 133 5.61 12.48 -10.18
C MET A 133 5.18 11.24 -9.40
N VAL A 134 5.50 11.25 -8.11
CA VAL A 134 4.95 10.30 -7.14
C VAL A 134 3.56 10.76 -6.73
N THR A 135 2.61 9.84 -6.63
CA THR A 135 1.23 10.15 -6.25
C THR A 135 0.60 9.08 -5.35
N GLY A 136 -0.55 9.38 -4.75
CA GLY A 136 -1.39 8.40 -4.06
C GLY A 136 -2.08 7.45 -5.04
N ILE A 137 -2.60 6.34 -4.53
CA ILE A 137 -3.23 5.28 -5.32
C ILE A 137 -4.50 5.78 -6.04
N GLY A 138 -5.24 6.69 -5.39
CA GLY A 138 -6.49 7.26 -5.91
C GLY A 138 -6.37 8.01 -7.23
N GLU A 139 -5.17 8.50 -7.57
CA GLU A 139 -4.91 9.17 -8.86
C GLU A 139 -4.77 8.17 -10.03
N VAL A 140 -4.60 6.88 -9.74
CA VAL A 140 -4.37 5.83 -10.76
C VAL A 140 -5.56 4.88 -10.86
N VAL A 141 -6.17 4.52 -9.73
CA VAL A 141 -7.32 3.61 -9.67
C VAL A 141 -8.34 4.10 -8.66
N LYS A 142 -9.61 3.72 -8.86
CA LYS A 142 -10.67 3.98 -7.88
C LYS A 142 -10.37 3.23 -6.58
N VAL A 143 -10.27 3.96 -5.47
CA VAL A 143 -10.17 3.40 -4.11
C VAL A 143 -11.53 3.54 -3.43
N ASP A 144 -11.96 2.51 -2.69
CA ASP A 144 -13.25 2.50 -2.00
C ASP A 144 -13.15 3.03 -0.57
N LEU A 145 -11.99 2.86 0.08
CA LEU A 145 -11.73 3.36 1.43
C LEU A 145 -10.27 3.81 1.57
N PHE A 146 -10.06 4.97 2.20
CA PHE A 146 -8.75 5.46 2.60
C PHE A 146 -8.62 5.43 4.11
N ILE A 147 -7.50 4.92 4.62
CA ILE A 147 -7.16 4.91 6.04
C ILE A 147 -5.83 5.64 6.19
N PRO A 148 -5.83 6.96 6.50
CA PRO A 148 -4.60 7.73 6.66
C PRO A 148 -3.84 7.40 7.95
N GLY A 149 -2.60 7.87 8.03
CA GLY A 149 -1.63 7.68 9.13
C GLY A 149 -0.27 7.18 8.62
N CYS A 150 0.82 7.43 9.34
CA CYS A 150 2.17 7.07 8.89
C CYS A 150 2.99 6.27 9.94
N PRO A 151 2.52 5.07 10.37
CA PRO A 151 1.39 4.31 9.81
C PRO A 151 0.05 4.59 10.53
N PRO A 152 -1.09 4.21 9.94
CA PRO A 152 -2.37 4.22 10.65
C PRO A 152 -2.27 3.37 11.91
N ARG A 153 -2.91 3.78 13.01
CA ARG A 153 -2.90 3.00 14.26
C ARG A 153 -3.45 1.58 14.05
N ALA A 154 -2.87 0.60 14.73
CA ALA A 154 -3.32 -0.79 14.70
C ALA A 154 -4.84 -0.93 14.98
N ASP A 155 -5.34 -0.17 15.97
CA ASP A 155 -6.77 -0.17 16.30
C ASP A 155 -7.65 0.41 15.17
N ALA A 156 -7.14 1.38 14.40
CA ALA A 156 -7.87 1.92 13.25
C ALA A 156 -8.01 0.87 12.14
N LEU A 157 -6.93 0.13 11.88
CA LEU A 157 -6.94 -0.98 10.90
C LEU A 157 -7.85 -2.11 11.38
N PHE A 158 -7.75 -2.51 12.65
CA PHE A 158 -8.60 -3.54 13.23
C PHE A 158 -10.07 -3.15 13.22
N TYR A 159 -10.39 -1.90 13.54
CA TYR A 159 -11.76 -1.38 13.47
C TYR A 159 -12.30 -1.45 12.04
N ALA A 160 -11.54 -0.97 11.05
CA ALA A 160 -11.98 -0.97 9.66
C ALA A 160 -12.24 -2.39 9.14
N LEU A 161 -11.34 -3.34 9.43
CA LEU A 161 -11.53 -4.75 9.07
C LEU A 161 -12.74 -5.36 9.79
N SER A 162 -12.93 -5.06 11.07
CA SER A 162 -14.07 -5.56 11.86
C SER A 162 -15.42 -5.04 11.32
N GLU A 163 -15.49 -3.77 10.92
CA GLU A 163 -16.69 -3.19 10.31
C GLU A 163 -17.00 -3.87 8.96
N LEU A 164 -15.98 -4.07 8.12
CA LEU A 164 -16.12 -4.73 6.84
C LEU A 164 -16.60 -6.19 6.99
N LEU A 165 -16.05 -6.91 7.97
CA LEU A 165 -16.52 -8.26 8.34
C LEU A 165 -17.99 -8.27 8.78
N ALA A 166 -18.44 -7.20 9.43
CA ALA A 166 -19.83 -7.02 9.84
C ALA A 166 -20.74 -6.49 8.71
N GLY A 167 -20.23 -6.39 7.47
CA GLY A 167 -20.97 -5.93 6.29
C GLY A 167 -21.18 -4.43 6.23
N ARG A 168 -20.43 -3.64 7.02
CA ARG A 168 -20.48 -2.18 7.04
C ARG A 168 -19.21 -1.60 6.41
N THR A 169 -19.35 -0.66 5.49
CA THR A 169 -18.21 0.10 4.98
C THR A 169 -18.05 1.35 5.86
N PRO A 170 -16.93 1.50 6.60
CA PRO A 170 -16.73 2.66 7.46
C PRO A 170 -16.54 3.91 6.58
N VAL A 171 -17.55 4.79 6.56
CA VAL A 171 -17.49 6.04 5.79
C VAL A 171 -16.64 7.10 6.49
N VAL A 172 -16.58 7.03 7.83
CA VAL A 172 -15.77 7.92 8.68
C VAL A 172 -15.16 7.06 9.78
N LEU A 173 -13.83 7.14 9.95
CA LEU A 173 -13.17 6.52 11.09
C LEU A 173 -13.49 7.33 12.36
N PRO A 174 -13.64 6.68 13.52
CA PRO A 174 -13.78 7.39 14.79
C PRO A 174 -12.64 8.42 14.97
N PRO A 175 -12.92 9.62 15.52
CA PRO A 175 -11.92 10.69 15.62
C PRO A 175 -10.60 10.25 16.29
N GLU A 176 -10.66 9.36 17.27
CA GLU A 176 -9.52 8.77 17.97
C GLU A 176 -8.62 7.90 17.08
N HIS A 177 -9.16 7.39 15.99
CA HIS A 177 -8.49 6.55 15.00
C HIS A 177 -8.06 7.33 13.76
N PHE A 178 -8.47 8.59 13.64
CA PHE A 178 -8.19 9.43 12.49
C PHE A 178 -6.94 10.28 12.74
N VAL A 179 -5.80 9.79 12.25
CA VAL A 179 -4.50 10.45 12.35
C VAL A 179 -3.84 10.55 10.99
N TYR A 180 -2.92 11.50 10.85
CA TYR A 180 -2.06 11.67 9.67
C TYR A 180 -0.59 11.41 9.98
N ASP A 181 -0.20 11.49 11.27
CA ASP A 181 1.15 11.24 11.77
C ASP A 181 1.39 9.76 12.09
#